data_AF-K2EBQ6-F1
#
_entry.id   AF-K2EBQ6-F1
#
_cell.length_a   1.000
_cell.length_b   1.000
_cell.length_c   1.000
_cell.angle_alpha   90.00
_cell.angle_beta   90.00
_cell.angle_gamma   90.00
#
_symmetry.space_group_name_H-M   'P 1'
#
loop_
_entity.id
_entity.type
_entity.pdbx_description
1 polymer ?
#
loop_
_entity_poly.entity_id
_entity_poly.type
_entity_poly.pdbx_seq_one_letter_code
_entity_poly.pdbx_strand_id
1 'polypeptide(L)'
;MALYHKYRPQTFADIIEQTHIVQTLSNQIKTEKMSHAYLFSGPRGVGKTTTARILAKSLNCTQRQAGSSEPCNTCQSCQEITSGYSIDVIEIDAASHTGVDNVRQNIIENSQFKPTTSKYKIFIIDEVHMLSTAAFNALLKTLEEPPAYVIFILATTDPQKLPATIISRCQRYTFTKVPDKEMIQTIKKMAKSEDFEIEEEVLKRIAKKSEGCVRDAISLLEQLTATGEKKINLDIASIILPTSNIEQQLEFTKYLIDKQQTESLIFINKIIEEGTNLSYFSEEFIEFLRFIMIALADFNLAEKELDLSSEQKKQIKDILEKISPQESIVLLDLAIKRNHEIKTAVLPQLPLEMLVVEWCNEKISQSKENTSSVTTNEVIEANNNKILPTETKITPIKVAEKTIENIPQISELTKKEEEIVLPTNIVEESTQAKQSNKPLSKELVEKNWSSIIKSLEAEAPSMTFILKMAKIEETKDNTVVLSVGYSFHKEKLLENTSKQRIENIFSEIIGQKIKIEVIEITDNANKTTTGTNANNLSDLAAALGGEVLSA
;
A
#
# COMPACT_ATOMS: atom_id res chain seq x y z
N MET A 1 14.23 -15.54 21.73
CA MET A 1 14.54 -14.99 20.40
C MET A 1 13.45 -15.47 19.47
N ALA A 2 12.80 -14.59 18.71
CA ALA A 2 11.67 -15.00 17.88
C ALA A 2 12.08 -16.08 16.87
N LEU A 3 11.19 -17.07 16.63
CA LEU A 3 11.49 -18.22 15.78
C LEU A 3 11.83 -17.77 14.36
N TYR A 4 11.17 -16.71 13.88
CA TYR A 4 11.46 -16.13 12.58
C TYR A 4 12.93 -15.69 12.41
N HIS A 5 13.54 -15.14 13.45
CA HIS A 5 14.95 -14.76 13.39
C HIS A 5 15.88 -15.97 13.49
N LYS A 6 15.53 -16.95 14.33
CA LYS A 6 16.32 -18.17 14.55
C LYS A 6 16.38 -19.05 13.30
N TYR A 7 15.25 -19.22 12.62
CA TYR A 7 15.12 -20.08 11.45
C TYR A 7 15.28 -19.34 10.11
N ARG A 8 15.72 -18.09 10.13
CA ARG A 8 15.97 -17.35 8.88
C ARG A 8 17.13 -18.03 8.13
N PRO A 9 16.90 -18.51 6.88
CA PRO A 9 17.92 -19.16 6.07
C PRO A 9 19.24 -18.37 6.04
N GLN A 10 20.36 -19.06 6.23
CA GLN A 10 21.70 -18.46 6.20
C GLN A 10 22.52 -18.87 4.98
N THR A 11 22.11 -19.94 4.29
CA THR A 11 22.72 -20.47 3.07
C THR A 11 21.68 -20.63 1.98
N PHE A 12 22.12 -20.77 0.72
CA PHE A 12 21.21 -21.02 -0.39
C PHE A 12 20.48 -22.36 -0.25
N ALA A 13 21.15 -23.38 0.29
CA ALA A 13 20.57 -24.69 0.59
C ALA A 13 19.39 -24.65 1.59
N ASP A 14 19.36 -23.65 2.47
CA ASP A 14 18.30 -23.49 3.47
C ASP A 14 17.04 -22.78 2.91
N ILE A 15 17.10 -22.26 1.68
CA ILE A 15 15.96 -21.56 1.07
C ILE A 15 14.92 -22.58 0.61
N ILE A 16 13.68 -22.37 1.04
CA ILE A 16 12.56 -23.29 0.78
C ILE A 16 12.01 -23.06 -0.64
N GLU A 17 11.93 -24.13 -1.42
CA GLU A 17 11.27 -24.27 -2.74
C GLU A 17 11.78 -23.43 -3.92
N GLN A 18 12.45 -22.30 -3.70
CA GLN A 18 12.90 -21.36 -4.76
C GLN A 18 14.08 -21.89 -5.62
N THR A 19 14.05 -23.18 -5.99
CA THR A 19 15.13 -23.97 -6.58
C THR A 19 15.71 -23.33 -7.83
N HIS A 20 14.87 -22.88 -8.77
CA HIS A 20 15.35 -22.26 -10.01
C HIS A 20 16.13 -20.96 -9.76
N ILE A 21 15.65 -20.13 -8.83
CA ILE A 21 16.31 -18.86 -8.46
C ILE A 21 17.65 -19.17 -7.80
N VAL A 22 17.63 -20.07 -6.80
CA VAL A 22 18.82 -20.49 -6.06
C VAL A 22 19.89 -21.08 -6.97
N GLN A 23 19.49 -21.95 -7.90
CA GLN A 23 20.40 -22.57 -8.86
C GLN A 23 21.02 -21.54 -9.80
N THR A 24 20.22 -20.60 -10.31
CA THR A 24 20.70 -19.55 -11.22
C THR A 24 21.70 -18.63 -10.51
N LEU A 25 21.34 -18.12 -9.33
CA LEU A 25 22.24 -17.27 -8.53
C LEU A 25 23.51 -18.03 -8.15
N SER A 26 23.40 -19.29 -7.74
CA SER A 26 24.54 -20.14 -7.42
C SER A 26 25.48 -20.30 -8.61
N ASN A 27 24.95 -20.54 -9.80
CA ASN A 27 25.75 -20.70 -11.02
C ASN A 27 26.44 -19.39 -11.43
N GLN A 28 25.75 -18.25 -11.32
CA GLN A 28 26.38 -16.96 -11.52
C GLN A 28 27.57 -16.81 -10.58
N ILE A 29 27.39 -17.16 -9.30
CA ILE A 29 28.42 -16.96 -8.27
C ILE A 29 29.66 -17.80 -8.58
N LYS A 30 29.45 -19.05 -8.98
CA LYS A 30 30.52 -19.98 -9.35
C LYS A 30 31.27 -19.55 -10.62
N THR A 31 30.56 -18.94 -11.57
CA THR A 31 31.13 -18.49 -12.86
C THR A 31 31.64 -17.05 -12.83
N GLU A 32 31.49 -16.36 -11.69
CA GLU A 32 31.83 -14.94 -11.51
C GLU A 32 31.15 -13.99 -12.50
N LYS A 33 30.00 -14.39 -13.06
CA LYS A 33 29.19 -13.59 -14.00
C LYS A 33 28.00 -12.96 -13.30
N MET A 34 28.27 -11.94 -12.48
CA MET A 34 27.25 -11.17 -11.76
C MET A 34 26.58 -10.13 -12.64
N SER A 35 25.29 -9.86 -12.38
CA SER A 35 24.65 -8.63 -12.82
C SER A 35 25.01 -7.50 -11.84
N HIS A 36 24.99 -6.26 -12.32
CA HIS A 36 25.09 -5.09 -11.45
C HIS A 36 23.77 -4.77 -10.73
N ALA A 37 22.63 -5.28 -11.23
CA ALA A 37 21.32 -5.07 -10.64
C ALA A 37 20.44 -6.33 -10.70
N TYR A 38 19.80 -6.64 -9.57
CA TYR A 38 18.89 -7.74 -9.35
C TYR A 38 17.52 -7.21 -8.92
N LEU A 39 16.43 -7.73 -9.50
CA LEU A 39 15.07 -7.43 -9.09
C LEU A 39 14.38 -8.70 -8.59
N PHE A 40 14.16 -8.79 -7.29
CA PHE A 40 13.45 -9.85 -6.61
C PHE A 40 12.00 -9.45 -6.43
N SER A 41 11.10 -10.08 -7.18
CA SER A 41 9.66 -9.79 -7.17
C SER A 41 8.88 -10.99 -6.66
N GLY A 42 7.76 -10.77 -5.96
CA GLY A 42 6.88 -11.85 -5.51
C GLY A 42 6.19 -11.55 -4.18
N PRO A 43 5.29 -12.42 -3.71
CA PRO A 43 4.49 -12.19 -2.50
C PRO A 43 5.34 -11.88 -1.25
N ARG A 44 4.73 -11.27 -0.23
CA ARG A 44 5.44 -11.02 1.04
C ARG A 44 5.82 -12.35 1.70
N GLY A 45 6.85 -12.34 2.56
CA GLY A 45 7.16 -13.51 3.40
C GLY A 45 7.74 -14.76 2.71
N VAL A 46 7.90 -14.77 1.37
CA VAL A 46 8.47 -15.91 0.61
C VAL A 46 9.99 -16.00 0.58
N GLY A 47 10.70 -15.01 1.15
CA GLY A 47 12.16 -15.06 1.32
C GLY A 47 12.99 -14.08 0.47
N LYS A 48 12.39 -13.13 -0.25
CA LYS A 48 13.10 -12.14 -1.10
C LYS A 48 14.30 -11.47 -0.42
N THR A 49 14.07 -10.78 0.69
CA THR A 49 15.10 -10.07 1.47
C THR A 49 16.12 -11.02 2.08
N THR A 50 15.69 -12.23 2.46
CA THR A 50 16.60 -13.27 2.97
C THR A 50 17.56 -13.74 1.88
N THR A 51 17.05 -14.03 0.68
CA THR A 51 17.88 -14.39 -0.47
C THR A 51 18.82 -13.25 -0.88
N ALA A 52 18.37 -11.99 -0.77
CA ALA A 52 19.23 -10.82 -1.00
C ALA A 52 20.43 -10.78 -0.04
N ARG A 53 20.19 -11.01 1.26
CA ARG A 53 21.27 -11.09 2.25
C ARG A 53 22.20 -12.28 2.01
N ILE A 54 21.67 -13.45 1.65
CA ILE A 54 22.51 -14.62 1.32
C ILE A 54 23.39 -14.32 0.10
N LEU A 55 22.84 -13.71 -0.95
CA LEU A 55 23.59 -13.27 -2.12
C LEU A 55 24.70 -12.29 -1.73
N ALA A 56 24.38 -11.27 -0.91
CA ALA A 56 25.36 -10.31 -0.43
C ALA A 56 26.49 -10.98 0.38
N LYS A 57 26.14 -11.91 1.27
CA LYS A 57 27.10 -12.72 2.03
C LYS A 57 27.99 -13.53 1.10
N SER A 58 27.41 -14.23 0.13
CA SER A 58 28.19 -15.04 -0.81
C SER A 58 29.16 -14.20 -1.61
N LEU A 59 28.79 -12.99 -2.01
CA LEU A 59 29.65 -12.10 -2.80
C LEU A 59 30.80 -11.48 -1.99
N ASN A 60 30.53 -11.15 -0.73
CA ASN A 60 31.51 -10.50 0.16
C ASN A 60 32.21 -11.47 1.13
N CYS A 61 31.93 -12.78 1.04
CA CYS A 61 32.55 -13.79 1.88
C CYS A 61 34.04 -13.97 1.54
N THR A 62 34.91 -13.65 2.51
CA THR A 62 36.37 -13.78 2.38
C THR A 62 36.88 -15.22 2.44
N GLN A 63 36.12 -16.13 3.04
CA GLN A 63 36.49 -17.55 3.21
C GLN A 63 35.60 -18.48 2.38
N ARG A 64 35.04 -17.97 1.26
CA ARG A 64 34.21 -18.79 0.38
C ARG A 64 35.09 -19.83 -0.32
N GLN A 65 34.67 -21.09 -0.28
CA GLN A 65 35.36 -22.16 -0.98
C GLN A 65 35.34 -21.91 -2.51
N ALA A 66 36.47 -22.16 -3.17
CA ALA A 66 36.57 -22.00 -4.63
C ALA A 66 35.57 -22.92 -5.34
N GLY A 67 34.83 -22.38 -6.31
CA GLY A 67 33.76 -23.12 -7.01
C GLY A 67 32.48 -23.34 -6.20
N SER A 68 32.39 -22.81 -4.98
CA SER A 68 31.16 -22.80 -4.18
C SER A 68 30.41 -21.47 -4.30
N SER A 69 29.09 -21.53 -4.19
CA SER A 69 28.20 -20.37 -4.09
C SER A 69 27.81 -20.05 -2.64
N GLU A 70 28.13 -20.93 -1.69
CA GLU A 70 27.66 -20.82 -0.32
C GLU A 70 28.54 -19.91 0.54
N PRO A 71 27.96 -19.02 1.36
CA PRO A 71 28.73 -18.22 2.30
C PRO A 71 29.23 -19.09 3.47
N CYS A 72 30.40 -18.75 4.03
CA CYS A 72 30.98 -19.53 5.14
C CYS A 72 30.29 -19.31 6.49
N ASN A 73 29.51 -18.23 6.63
CA ASN A 73 28.80 -17.81 7.85
C ASN A 73 29.65 -17.56 9.10
N THR A 74 30.98 -17.66 8.98
CA THR A 74 31.92 -17.59 10.11
C THR A 74 32.91 -16.44 9.99
N CYS A 75 33.20 -15.95 8.79
CA CYS A 75 34.07 -14.80 8.60
C CYS A 75 33.38 -13.49 9.01
N GLN A 76 34.19 -12.47 9.31
CA GLN A 76 33.73 -11.15 9.76
C GLN A 76 32.66 -10.54 8.85
N SER A 77 32.89 -10.49 7.54
CA SER A 77 31.93 -10.00 6.54
C SER A 77 30.57 -10.73 6.63
N CYS A 78 30.58 -12.06 6.75
CA CYS A 78 29.35 -12.83 6.88
C CYS A 78 28.60 -12.52 8.19
N GLN A 79 29.32 -12.34 9.30
CA GLN A 79 28.73 -12.01 10.60
C GLN A 79 28.16 -10.59 10.64
N GLU A 80 28.87 -9.61 10.06
CA GLU A 80 28.41 -8.22 9.93
C GLU A 80 27.14 -8.12 9.08
N ILE A 81 27.07 -8.85 7.96
CA ILE A 81 25.87 -8.86 7.11
C ILE A 81 24.71 -9.57 7.81
N THR A 82 24.94 -10.69 8.50
CA THR A 82 23.90 -11.39 9.26
C THR A 82 23.34 -10.51 10.38
N SER A 83 24.19 -9.74 11.06
CA SER A 83 23.79 -8.83 12.14
C SER A 83 23.21 -7.50 11.65
N GLY A 84 23.39 -7.15 10.36
CA GLY A 84 22.85 -5.94 9.75
C GLY A 84 23.70 -4.69 9.96
N TYR A 85 24.96 -4.83 10.42
CA TYR A 85 25.86 -3.71 10.70
C TYR A 85 27.03 -3.60 9.70
N SER A 86 26.93 -4.25 8.55
CA SER A 86 27.98 -4.16 7.53
C SER A 86 28.07 -2.76 6.94
N ILE A 87 29.29 -2.24 6.81
CA ILE A 87 29.56 -0.95 6.16
C ILE A 87 29.40 -1.06 4.64
N ASP A 88 29.75 -2.23 4.09
CA ASP A 88 29.77 -2.47 2.65
C ASP A 88 28.46 -3.09 2.12
N VAL A 89 27.52 -3.45 3.01
CA VAL A 89 26.17 -3.90 2.63
C VAL A 89 25.14 -3.03 3.33
N ILE A 90 24.51 -2.15 2.56
CA ILE A 90 23.55 -1.17 3.05
C ILE A 90 22.15 -1.67 2.70
N GLU A 91 21.36 -2.00 3.73
CA GLU A 91 19.97 -2.40 3.59
C GLU A 91 19.05 -1.22 3.92
N ILE A 92 18.16 -0.87 2.99
CA ILE A 92 17.23 0.25 3.10
C ILE A 92 15.82 -0.30 2.89
N ASP A 93 14.96 -0.07 3.88
CA ASP A 93 13.53 -0.29 3.73
C ASP A 93 12.89 0.95 3.08
N ALA A 94 12.47 0.83 1.83
CA ALA A 94 11.86 1.93 1.09
C ALA A 94 10.50 2.35 1.66
N ALA A 95 9.81 1.49 2.42
CA ALA A 95 8.56 1.86 3.07
C ALA A 95 8.79 2.91 4.19
N SER A 96 9.94 2.80 4.88
CA SER A 96 10.36 3.73 5.93
C SER A 96 11.16 4.93 5.39
N HIS A 97 11.87 4.76 4.27
CA HIS A 97 12.75 5.76 3.67
C HIS A 97 12.37 6.08 2.20
N THR A 98 11.16 6.59 1.98
CA THR A 98 10.57 6.83 0.64
C THR A 98 11.15 8.03 -0.13
N GLY A 99 11.74 8.99 0.60
CA GLY A 99 12.16 10.29 0.08
C GLY A 99 13.42 10.27 -0.80
N VAL A 100 13.50 11.22 -1.74
CA VAL A 100 14.62 11.37 -2.69
C VAL A 100 15.95 11.60 -1.99
N ASP A 101 15.94 12.39 -0.92
CA ASP A 101 17.17 12.75 -0.20
C ASP A 101 17.78 11.54 0.50
N ASN A 102 16.96 10.62 1.03
CA ASN A 102 17.45 9.35 1.57
C ASN A 102 18.15 8.52 0.49
N VAL A 103 17.60 8.46 -0.73
CA VAL A 103 18.24 7.73 -1.84
C VAL A 103 19.54 8.43 -2.26
N ARG A 104 19.56 9.76 -2.33
CA ARG A 104 20.78 10.50 -2.67
C ARG A 104 21.90 10.26 -1.65
N GLN A 105 21.62 10.46 -0.37
CA GLN A 105 22.61 10.37 0.69
C GLN A 105 23.02 8.92 0.96
N ASN A 106 22.05 8.03 1.16
CA ASN A 106 22.34 6.67 1.61
C ASN A 106 22.77 5.74 0.47
N ILE A 107 22.38 6.03 -0.77
CA ILE A 107 22.68 5.18 -1.93
C ILE A 107 23.65 5.86 -2.89
N ILE A 108 23.26 6.97 -3.49
CA ILE A 108 24.00 7.55 -4.63
C ILE A 108 25.37 8.07 -4.19
N GLU A 109 25.44 8.87 -3.13
CA GLU A 109 26.70 9.38 -2.59
C GLU A 109 27.58 8.23 -2.10
N ASN A 110 27.01 7.29 -1.34
CA ASN A 110 27.72 6.12 -0.87
C ASN A 110 28.25 5.22 -2.00
N SER A 111 27.56 5.13 -3.14
CA SER A 111 27.97 4.28 -4.27
C SER A 111 29.27 4.75 -4.93
N GLN A 112 29.64 6.03 -4.76
CA GLN A 112 30.86 6.60 -5.34
C GLN A 112 32.14 6.17 -4.59
N PHE A 113 31.98 5.69 -3.35
CA PHE A 113 33.10 5.23 -2.54
C PHE A 113 33.30 3.72 -2.69
N LYS A 114 34.56 3.32 -2.88
CA LYS A 114 34.95 1.90 -2.90
C LYS A 114 34.58 1.19 -1.58
N PRO A 115 34.36 -0.13 -1.60
CA PRO A 115 34.15 -0.90 -0.39
C PRO A 115 35.38 -0.83 0.52
N THR A 116 35.17 -0.87 1.83
CA THR A 116 36.24 -0.70 2.83
C THR A 116 36.98 -2.01 3.08
N THR A 117 36.23 -3.09 3.30
CA THR A 117 36.77 -4.41 3.69
C THR A 117 36.32 -5.53 2.75
N SER A 118 35.19 -5.33 2.07
CA SER A 118 34.55 -6.31 1.20
C SER A 118 34.98 -6.16 -0.27
N LYS A 119 34.59 -7.15 -1.10
CA LYS A 119 34.83 -7.10 -2.56
C LYS A 119 33.86 -6.16 -3.28
N TYR A 120 32.61 -6.14 -2.84
CA TYR A 120 31.53 -5.34 -3.43
C TYR A 120 30.85 -4.47 -2.39
N LYS A 121 30.34 -3.32 -2.84
CA LYS A 121 29.42 -2.45 -2.10
C LYS A 121 28.01 -2.76 -2.57
N ILE A 122 27.18 -3.30 -1.70
CA ILE A 122 25.89 -3.88 -2.05
C ILE A 122 24.77 -3.06 -1.42
N PHE A 123 23.81 -2.64 -2.25
CA PHE A 123 22.61 -1.94 -1.79
C PHE A 123 21.41 -2.87 -1.90
N ILE A 124 20.82 -3.23 -0.75
CA ILE A 124 19.58 -4.00 -0.69
C ILE A 124 18.45 -2.99 -0.43
N ILE A 125 17.53 -2.84 -1.39
CA ILE A 125 16.39 -1.93 -1.26
C ILE A 125 15.13 -2.78 -1.16
N ASP A 126 14.59 -2.92 0.05
CA ASP A 126 13.36 -3.67 0.30
C ASP A 126 12.12 -2.80 0.05
N GLU A 127 11.04 -3.44 -0.38
CA GLU A 127 9.79 -2.82 -0.83
C GLU A 127 10.00 -1.61 -1.77
N VAL A 128 10.91 -1.73 -2.75
CA VAL A 128 11.36 -0.62 -3.61
C VAL A 128 10.22 0.11 -4.33
N HIS A 129 9.07 -0.53 -4.53
CA HIS A 129 7.87 0.09 -5.11
C HIS A 129 7.29 1.24 -4.26
N MET A 130 7.71 1.36 -3.00
CA MET A 130 7.33 2.44 -2.09
C MET A 130 8.18 3.71 -2.29
N LEU A 131 9.25 3.66 -3.09
CA LEU A 131 10.02 4.86 -3.41
C LEU A 131 9.20 5.88 -4.19
N SER A 132 9.43 7.16 -3.88
CA SER A 132 8.86 8.25 -4.66
C SER A 132 9.37 8.25 -6.12
N THR A 133 8.58 8.81 -7.04
CA THR A 133 8.97 8.93 -8.47
C THR A 133 10.29 9.68 -8.66
N ALA A 134 10.50 10.74 -7.88
CA ALA A 134 11.74 11.50 -7.91
C ALA A 134 12.94 10.69 -7.37
N ALA A 135 12.73 9.77 -6.42
CA ALA A 135 13.77 8.87 -5.91
C ALA A 135 14.16 7.82 -6.98
N PHE A 136 13.19 7.26 -7.69
CA PHE A 136 13.45 6.40 -8.85
C PHE A 136 14.27 7.10 -9.92
N ASN A 137 13.90 8.33 -10.29
CA ASN A 137 14.62 9.10 -11.31
C ASN A 137 16.06 9.41 -10.88
N ALA A 138 16.28 9.70 -9.60
CA ALA A 138 17.63 9.89 -9.07
C ALA A 138 18.47 8.60 -9.15
N LEU A 139 17.85 7.45 -8.90
CA LEU A 139 18.55 6.15 -8.93
C LEU A 139 18.93 5.73 -10.36
N LEU A 140 18.18 6.12 -11.39
CA LEU A 140 18.37 5.67 -12.78
C LEU A 140 19.81 5.81 -13.28
N LYS A 141 20.42 6.99 -13.09
CA LYS A 141 21.79 7.24 -13.58
C LYS A 141 22.80 6.26 -12.95
N THR A 142 22.64 6.00 -11.65
CA THR A 142 23.52 5.09 -10.90
C THR A 142 23.24 3.63 -11.24
N LEU A 143 22.00 3.30 -11.58
CA LEU A 143 21.58 1.95 -11.96
C LEU A 143 22.01 1.58 -13.39
N GLU A 144 22.10 2.58 -14.29
CA GLU A 144 22.53 2.41 -15.69
C GLU A 144 24.02 2.15 -15.82
N GLU A 145 24.84 2.98 -15.16
CA GLU A 145 26.29 2.92 -15.22
C GLU A 145 26.88 2.85 -13.81
N PRO A 146 26.58 1.77 -13.05
CA PRO A 146 27.13 1.62 -11.71
C PRO A 146 28.65 1.39 -11.76
N PRO A 147 29.40 1.88 -10.76
CA PRO A 147 30.79 1.47 -10.60
C PRO A 147 30.91 -0.06 -10.53
N ALA A 148 32.00 -0.64 -11.06
CA ALA A 148 32.16 -2.09 -11.19
C ALA A 148 32.13 -2.89 -9.86
N TYR A 149 32.29 -2.22 -8.72
CA TYR A 149 32.21 -2.79 -7.38
C TYR A 149 30.83 -2.62 -6.73
N VAL A 150 29.87 -1.96 -7.38
CA VAL A 150 28.53 -1.71 -6.85
C VAL A 150 27.55 -2.74 -7.38
N ILE A 151 26.73 -3.30 -6.48
CA ILE A 151 25.64 -4.22 -6.85
C ILE A 151 24.35 -3.76 -6.17
N PHE A 152 23.27 -3.67 -6.95
CA PHE A 152 21.93 -3.38 -6.48
C PHE A 152 21.09 -4.65 -6.38
N ILE A 153 20.39 -4.82 -5.25
CA ILE A 153 19.39 -5.86 -5.05
C ILE A 153 18.09 -5.19 -4.63
N LEU A 154 17.15 -5.10 -5.57
CA LEU A 154 15.84 -4.50 -5.36
C LEU A 154 14.84 -5.60 -5.02
N ALA A 155 14.07 -5.46 -3.94
CA ALA A 155 13.00 -6.38 -3.59
C ALA A 155 11.64 -5.66 -3.62
N THR A 156 10.62 -6.30 -4.19
CA THR A 156 9.27 -5.75 -4.24
C THR A 156 8.19 -6.83 -4.14
N THR A 157 7.10 -6.51 -3.46
CA THR A 157 5.84 -7.26 -3.52
C THR A 157 4.99 -6.94 -4.74
N ASP A 158 5.14 -5.74 -5.29
CA ASP A 158 4.35 -5.24 -6.42
C ASP A 158 5.28 -4.76 -7.56
N PRO A 159 5.61 -5.64 -8.53
CA PRO A 159 6.47 -5.26 -9.65
C PRO A 159 5.79 -4.30 -10.64
N GLN A 160 4.45 -4.18 -10.63
CA GLN A 160 3.72 -3.35 -11.61
C GLN A 160 3.82 -1.86 -11.30
N LYS A 161 4.03 -1.51 -10.03
CA LYS A 161 4.29 -0.13 -9.59
C LYS A 161 5.68 0.39 -9.94
N LEU A 162 6.61 -0.48 -10.36
CA LEU A 162 7.94 -0.04 -10.75
C LEU A 162 7.94 0.54 -12.17
N PRO A 163 8.66 1.64 -12.42
CA PRO A 163 8.88 2.13 -13.77
C PRO A 163 9.54 1.06 -14.66
N ALA A 164 9.06 0.93 -15.90
CA ALA A 164 9.62 -0.02 -16.87
C ALA A 164 11.13 0.20 -17.11
N THR A 165 11.59 1.45 -16.97
CA THR A 165 13.01 1.84 -17.06
C THR A 165 13.88 1.18 -16.00
N ILE A 166 13.38 0.99 -14.77
CA ILE A 166 14.10 0.27 -13.70
C ILE A 166 14.12 -1.22 -14.00
N ILE A 167 12.96 -1.77 -14.37
CA ILE A 167 12.81 -3.20 -14.64
C ILE A 167 13.74 -3.66 -15.76
N SER A 168 13.87 -2.87 -16.84
CA SER A 168 14.69 -3.23 -18.00
C SER A 168 16.20 -3.27 -17.71
N ARG A 169 16.65 -2.63 -16.62
CA ARG A 169 18.06 -2.57 -16.21
C ARG A 169 18.41 -3.62 -15.14
N CYS A 170 17.42 -4.36 -14.66
CA CYS A 170 17.59 -5.38 -13.63
C CYS A 170 17.44 -6.78 -14.20
N GLN A 171 18.24 -7.72 -13.67
CA GLN A 171 17.95 -9.13 -13.86
C GLN A 171 16.79 -9.55 -12.93
N ARG A 172 15.66 -9.94 -13.52
CA ARG A 172 14.43 -10.24 -12.76
C ARG A 172 14.38 -11.69 -12.27
N TYR A 173 13.99 -11.85 -11.01
CA TYR A 173 13.67 -13.12 -10.38
C TYR A 173 12.28 -13.03 -9.75
N THR A 174 11.41 -13.97 -10.09
CA THR A 174 10.02 -14.02 -9.58
C THR A 174 9.90 -15.16 -8.58
N PHE A 175 9.74 -14.80 -7.31
CA PHE A 175 9.49 -15.72 -6.21
C PHE A 175 8.02 -16.12 -6.19
N THR A 176 7.77 -17.41 -6.01
CA THR A 176 6.42 -17.98 -5.93
C THR A 176 6.04 -18.33 -4.50
N LYS A 177 4.73 -18.46 -4.24
CA LYS A 177 4.22 -19.01 -2.97
C LYS A 177 4.77 -20.43 -2.76
N VAL A 178 5.06 -20.79 -1.51
CA VAL A 178 5.50 -22.14 -1.17
C VAL A 178 4.27 -23.07 -1.11
N PRO A 179 4.29 -24.23 -1.80
CA PRO A 179 3.21 -25.20 -1.73
C PRO A 179 3.00 -25.74 -0.31
N ASP A 180 1.75 -26.02 0.06
CA ASP A 180 1.39 -26.49 1.40
C ASP A 180 2.17 -27.73 1.84
N LYS A 181 2.43 -28.67 0.92
CA LYS A 181 3.21 -29.88 1.19
C LYS A 181 4.63 -29.57 1.67
N GLU A 182 5.30 -28.60 1.06
CA GLU A 182 6.66 -28.19 1.46
C GLU A 182 6.63 -27.35 2.74
N MET A 183 5.59 -26.53 2.90
CA MET A 183 5.35 -25.76 4.12
C MET A 183 5.19 -26.67 5.34
N ILE A 184 4.32 -27.68 5.25
CA ILE A 184 4.07 -28.67 6.30
C ILE A 184 5.37 -29.38 6.69
N GLN A 185 6.15 -29.85 5.70
CA GLN A 185 7.44 -30.50 5.96
C GLN A 185 8.42 -29.58 6.69
N THR A 186 8.45 -28.31 6.30
CA THR A 186 9.32 -27.29 6.90
C THR A 186 8.92 -27.03 8.36
N ILE A 187 7.65 -26.73 8.62
CA ILE A 187 7.13 -26.49 9.98
C ILE A 187 7.36 -27.73 10.85
N LYS A 188 7.12 -28.93 10.32
CA LYS A 188 7.36 -30.20 11.03
C LYS A 188 8.82 -30.40 11.43
N LYS A 189 9.78 -29.99 10.58
CA LYS A 189 11.20 -30.01 10.93
C LYS A 189 11.52 -29.01 12.04
N MET A 190 10.97 -27.79 11.96
CA MET A 190 11.17 -26.73 12.96
C MET A 190 10.56 -27.09 14.32
N ALA A 191 9.36 -27.66 14.34
CA ALA A 191 8.70 -28.11 15.57
C ALA A 191 9.52 -29.18 16.30
N LYS A 192 10.08 -30.14 15.54
CA LYS A 192 10.97 -31.18 16.08
C LYS A 192 12.25 -30.61 16.70
N SER A 193 12.86 -29.59 16.08
CA SER A 193 14.07 -28.98 16.63
C SER A 193 13.83 -28.12 17.87
N GLU A 194 12.58 -27.70 18.10
CA GLU A 194 12.16 -27.02 19.33
C GLU A 194 11.58 -27.97 20.41
N ASP A 195 11.62 -29.30 20.21
CA ASP A 195 11.04 -30.32 21.13
C ASP A 195 9.51 -30.21 21.30
N PHE A 196 8.79 -29.85 20.22
CA PHE A 196 7.32 -29.83 20.19
C PHE A 196 6.75 -30.95 19.30
N GLU A 197 5.69 -31.59 19.77
CA GLU A 197 4.86 -32.50 18.99
C GLU A 197 3.62 -31.74 18.50
N ILE A 198 3.46 -31.65 17.18
CA ILE A 198 2.31 -30.99 16.55
C ILE A 198 1.54 -32.03 15.73
N GLU A 199 0.23 -32.10 15.94
CA GLU A 199 -0.66 -32.95 15.16
C GLU A 199 -0.65 -32.55 13.68
N GLU A 200 -0.83 -33.54 12.79
CA GLU A 200 -0.74 -33.32 11.35
C GLU A 200 -1.84 -32.38 10.83
N GLU A 201 -3.03 -32.43 11.40
CA GLU A 201 -4.14 -31.52 11.08
C GLU A 201 -3.81 -30.06 11.44
N VAL A 202 -3.11 -29.82 12.56
CA VAL A 202 -2.65 -28.48 12.94
C VAL A 202 -1.59 -27.97 11.96
N LEU A 203 -0.69 -28.84 11.48
CA LEU A 203 0.32 -28.46 10.48
C LEU A 203 -0.32 -28.06 9.15
N LYS A 204 -1.29 -28.85 8.65
CA LYS A 204 -2.07 -28.51 7.45
C LYS A 204 -2.74 -27.15 7.60
N ARG A 205 -3.28 -26.90 8.79
CA ARG A 205 -3.97 -25.68 9.12
C ARG A 205 -3.07 -24.44 9.11
N ILE A 206 -1.88 -24.53 9.69
CA ILE A 206 -0.87 -23.47 9.61
C ILE A 206 -0.50 -23.21 8.15
N ALA A 207 -0.26 -24.27 7.36
CA ALA A 207 0.08 -24.12 5.95
C ALA A 207 -1.03 -23.39 5.17
N LYS A 208 -2.29 -23.80 5.34
CA LYS A 208 -3.44 -23.16 4.69
C LYS A 208 -3.59 -21.68 5.08
N LYS A 209 -3.53 -21.36 6.38
CA LYS A 209 -3.63 -19.96 6.86
C LYS A 209 -2.41 -19.10 6.50
N SER A 210 -1.25 -19.70 6.25
CA SER A 210 -0.05 -18.97 5.81
C SER A 210 -0.10 -18.53 4.34
N GLU A 211 -1.04 -19.07 3.55
CA GLU A 211 -1.17 -18.83 2.11
C GLU A 211 0.16 -18.92 1.33
N GLY A 212 1.03 -19.85 1.72
CA GLY A 212 2.36 -20.06 1.12
C GLY A 212 3.41 -19.01 1.49
N CYS A 213 3.14 -18.15 2.48
CA CYS A 213 4.10 -17.20 3.06
C CYS A 213 4.83 -17.85 4.25
N VAL A 214 6.12 -18.14 4.06
CA VAL A 214 6.95 -18.83 5.08
C VAL A 214 7.06 -18.03 6.38
N ARG A 215 7.23 -16.70 6.28
CA ARG A 215 7.29 -15.84 7.47
C ARG A 215 6.02 -15.94 8.32
N ASP A 216 4.86 -15.97 7.68
CA ASP A 216 3.57 -16.01 8.37
C ASP A 216 3.36 -17.38 9.01
N ALA A 217 3.71 -18.47 8.31
CA ALA A 217 3.73 -19.82 8.88
C ALA A 217 4.60 -19.95 10.14
N ILE A 218 5.82 -19.40 10.12
CA ILE A 218 6.71 -19.42 11.30
C ILE A 218 6.14 -18.58 12.44
N SER A 219 5.49 -17.46 12.12
CA SER A 219 4.85 -16.59 13.13
C SER A 219 3.68 -17.29 13.82
N LEU A 220 2.86 -18.03 13.05
CA LEU A 220 1.78 -18.85 13.60
C LEU A 220 2.32 -20.00 14.45
N LEU A 221 3.39 -20.67 14.01
CA LEU A 221 4.07 -21.69 14.80
C LEU A 221 4.58 -21.11 16.14
N GLU A 222 5.17 -19.92 16.12
CA GLU A 222 5.67 -19.24 17.32
C GLU A 222 4.55 -18.89 18.30
N GLN A 223 3.41 -18.44 17.81
CA GLN A 223 2.24 -18.20 18.66
C GLN A 223 1.76 -19.50 19.33
N LEU A 224 1.72 -20.60 18.58
CA LEU A 224 1.34 -21.91 19.12
C LEU A 224 2.32 -22.43 20.16
N THR A 225 3.63 -22.28 19.95
CA THR A 225 4.63 -22.71 20.94
C THR A 225 4.66 -21.81 22.18
N ALA A 226 4.21 -20.55 22.07
CA ALA A 226 4.10 -19.63 23.20
C ALA A 226 3.01 -20.04 24.22
N THR A 227 2.10 -20.97 23.87
CA THR A 227 1.12 -21.54 24.82
C THR A 227 1.79 -22.34 25.95
N GLY A 228 3.04 -22.77 25.78
CA GLY A 228 3.79 -23.54 26.77
C GLY A 228 3.49 -25.04 26.77
N GLU A 229 2.56 -25.50 25.94
CA GLU A 229 2.23 -26.92 25.78
C GLU A 229 3.21 -27.61 24.82
N LYS A 230 3.77 -28.76 25.23
CA LYS A 230 4.67 -29.54 24.38
C LYS A 230 3.95 -30.31 23.27
N LYS A 231 2.66 -30.59 23.45
CA LYS A 231 1.81 -31.29 22.50
C LYS A 231 0.73 -30.33 22.04
N ILE A 232 0.80 -29.90 20.79
CA ILE A 232 -0.19 -29.00 20.20
C ILE A 232 -1.20 -29.86 19.46
N ASN A 233 -2.38 -30.01 20.08
CA ASN A 233 -3.56 -30.64 19.49
C ASN A 233 -4.46 -29.60 18.81
N LEU A 234 -5.53 -30.08 18.15
CA LEU A 234 -6.52 -29.21 17.51
C LEU A 234 -7.19 -28.23 18.47
N ASP A 235 -7.43 -28.59 19.74
CA ASP A 235 -8.10 -27.73 20.71
C ASP A 235 -7.25 -26.51 21.07
N ILE A 236 -5.96 -26.73 21.37
CA ILE A 236 -4.99 -25.67 21.65
C ILE A 236 -4.78 -24.81 20.41
N ALA A 237 -4.66 -25.46 19.25
CA ALA A 237 -4.50 -24.75 17.99
C ALA A 237 -5.71 -23.86 17.69
N SER A 238 -6.92 -24.28 18.06
CA SER A 238 -8.15 -23.53 17.84
C SER A 238 -8.23 -22.21 18.62
N ILE A 239 -7.42 -22.02 19.66
CA ILE A 239 -7.34 -20.75 20.39
C ILE A 239 -6.64 -19.66 19.53
N ILE A 240 -5.64 -20.05 18.75
CA ILE A 240 -4.75 -19.15 18.02
C ILE A 240 -5.04 -19.13 16.52
N LEU A 241 -5.45 -20.29 16.01
CA LEU A 241 -5.98 -20.51 14.69
C LEU A 241 -7.47 -20.83 14.90
N PRO A 242 -8.37 -19.84 15.04
CA PRO A 242 -9.78 -20.09 15.34
C PRO A 242 -10.35 -21.07 14.34
N THR A 243 -10.80 -22.26 14.78
CA THR A 243 -11.53 -23.25 13.95
C THR A 243 -12.48 -22.48 13.06
N SER A 244 -12.33 -22.65 11.75
CA SER A 244 -13.45 -22.36 10.87
C SER A 244 -14.58 -23.19 11.42
N ASN A 245 -15.49 -22.55 12.15
CA ASN A 245 -16.54 -23.25 12.82
C ASN A 245 -17.56 -23.60 11.74
N ILE A 246 -17.22 -24.61 10.93
CA ILE A 246 -18.02 -25.07 9.81
C ILE A 246 -19.44 -25.37 10.29
N GLU A 247 -19.62 -25.79 11.54
CA GLU A 247 -20.93 -26.00 12.16
C GLU A 247 -21.71 -24.69 12.30
N GLN A 248 -21.10 -23.63 12.85
CA GLN A 248 -21.70 -22.30 12.90
C GLN A 248 -21.98 -21.75 11.48
N GLN A 249 -21.07 -21.94 10.53
CA GLN A 249 -21.27 -21.51 9.13
C GLN A 249 -22.40 -22.29 8.46
N LEU A 250 -22.51 -23.60 8.69
CA LEU A 250 -23.59 -24.46 8.23
C LEU A 250 -24.93 -24.06 8.84
N GLU A 251 -24.97 -23.86 10.17
CA GLU A 251 -26.16 -23.45 10.91
C GLU A 251 -26.68 -22.11 10.36
N PHE A 252 -25.81 -21.11 10.25
CA PHE A 252 -26.17 -19.79 9.72
C PHE A 252 -26.62 -19.85 8.25
N THR A 253 -25.89 -20.57 7.40
CA THR A 253 -26.26 -20.74 5.98
C THR A 253 -27.61 -21.42 5.84
N LYS A 254 -27.89 -22.42 6.68
CA LYS A 254 -29.17 -23.13 6.67
C LYS A 254 -30.32 -22.18 7.02
N TYR A 255 -30.17 -21.35 8.04
CA TYR A 255 -31.19 -20.35 8.38
C TYR A 255 -31.43 -19.35 7.25
N LEU A 256 -30.37 -18.92 6.56
CA LEU A 256 -30.50 -18.03 5.41
C LEU A 256 -31.20 -18.69 4.22
N ILE A 257 -30.86 -19.94 3.88
CA ILE A 257 -31.47 -20.67 2.77
C ILE A 257 -32.94 -21.00 3.06
N ASP A 258 -33.26 -21.41 4.29
CA ASP A 258 -34.63 -21.65 4.73
C ASP A 258 -35.41 -20.33 4.98
N LYS A 259 -34.78 -19.18 4.69
CA LYS A 259 -35.32 -17.81 4.86
C LYS A 259 -35.87 -17.54 6.27
N GLN A 260 -35.24 -18.13 7.28
CA GLN A 260 -35.57 -17.99 8.70
C GLN A 260 -34.91 -16.73 9.28
N GLN A 261 -35.56 -15.58 9.06
CA GLN A 261 -35.03 -14.26 9.45
C GLN A 261 -34.81 -14.15 10.96
N THR A 262 -35.77 -14.57 11.77
CA THR A 262 -35.72 -14.44 13.24
C THR A 262 -34.58 -15.27 13.82
N GLU A 263 -34.47 -16.52 13.39
CA GLU A 263 -33.47 -17.49 13.81
C GLU A 263 -32.06 -17.03 13.41
N SER A 264 -31.91 -16.47 12.21
CA SER A 264 -30.65 -15.88 11.73
C SER A 264 -30.20 -14.69 12.59
N LEU A 265 -31.12 -13.81 13.01
CA LEU A 265 -30.80 -12.68 13.90
C LEU A 265 -30.48 -13.14 15.33
N ILE A 266 -31.18 -14.16 15.84
CA ILE A 266 -30.86 -14.78 17.13
C ILE A 266 -29.46 -15.39 17.10
N PHE A 267 -29.11 -16.06 16.00
CA PHE A 267 -27.79 -16.63 15.79
C PHE A 267 -26.68 -15.57 15.84
N ILE A 268 -26.88 -14.42 15.18
CA ILE A 268 -25.93 -13.30 15.24
C ILE A 268 -25.71 -12.83 16.68
N ASN A 269 -26.79 -12.66 17.45
CA ASN A 269 -26.66 -12.28 18.87
C ASN A 269 -25.93 -13.34 19.69
N LYS A 270 -26.22 -14.62 19.46
CA LYS A 270 -25.53 -15.74 20.13
C LYS A 270 -24.02 -15.71 19.90
N ILE A 271 -23.57 -15.57 18.65
CA ILE A 271 -22.12 -15.54 18.37
C ILE A 271 -21.41 -14.31 18.96
N ILE A 272 -22.13 -13.18 19.11
CA ILE A 272 -21.64 -11.98 19.79
C ILE A 272 -21.49 -12.23 21.29
N GLU A 273 -22.49 -12.84 21.93
CA GLU A 273 -22.44 -13.22 23.35
C GLU A 273 -21.32 -14.22 23.65
N GLU A 274 -21.02 -15.11 22.70
CA GLU A 274 -19.88 -16.03 22.73
C GLU A 274 -18.52 -15.32 22.53
N GLY A 275 -18.51 -14.03 22.19
CA GLY A 275 -17.30 -13.23 22.00
C GLY A 275 -16.63 -13.41 20.62
N THR A 276 -17.37 -13.92 19.63
CA THR A 276 -16.85 -14.16 18.27
C THR A 276 -16.52 -12.84 17.58
N ASN A 277 -15.35 -12.77 16.92
CA ASN A 277 -15.01 -11.63 16.07
C ASN A 277 -15.84 -11.66 14.78
N LEU A 278 -16.73 -10.69 14.59
CA LEU A 278 -17.65 -10.66 13.45
C LEU A 278 -16.97 -10.44 12.09
N SER A 279 -15.87 -9.69 12.04
CA SER A 279 -15.11 -9.55 10.79
C SER A 279 -14.52 -10.90 10.38
N TYR A 280 -13.95 -11.63 11.33
CA TYR A 280 -13.41 -12.95 11.08
C TYR A 280 -14.51 -13.95 10.69
N PHE A 281 -15.63 -13.97 11.43
CA PHE A 281 -16.79 -14.81 11.09
C PHE A 281 -17.30 -14.52 9.68
N SER A 282 -17.40 -13.25 9.28
CA SER A 282 -17.87 -12.87 7.95
C SER A 282 -16.89 -13.23 6.84
N GLU A 283 -15.57 -13.12 7.10
CA GLU A 283 -14.54 -13.58 6.16
C GLU A 283 -14.64 -15.11 5.95
N GLU A 284 -14.84 -15.88 7.02
CA GLU A 284 -15.06 -17.33 6.93
C GLU A 284 -16.38 -17.70 6.26
N PHE A 285 -17.44 -16.93 6.51
CA PHE A 285 -18.73 -17.13 5.85
C PHE A 285 -18.62 -16.95 4.33
N ILE A 286 -17.83 -15.97 3.87
CA ILE A 286 -17.54 -15.78 2.44
C ILE A 286 -16.76 -16.97 1.87
N GLU A 287 -15.74 -17.47 2.57
CA GLU A 287 -15.02 -18.68 2.15
C GLU A 287 -15.95 -19.89 2.06
N PHE A 288 -16.87 -20.02 3.01
CA PHE A 288 -17.86 -21.10 3.04
C PHE A 288 -18.88 -20.99 1.90
N LEU A 289 -19.40 -19.80 1.60
CA LEU A 289 -20.27 -19.55 0.46
C LEU A 289 -19.55 -19.79 -0.88
N ARG A 290 -18.27 -19.41 -0.99
CA ARG A 290 -17.42 -19.76 -2.15
C ARG A 290 -17.32 -21.27 -2.31
N PHE A 291 -17.11 -22.00 -1.20
CA PHE A 291 -17.10 -23.47 -1.22
C PHE A 291 -18.44 -24.04 -1.71
N ILE A 292 -19.59 -23.54 -1.22
CA ILE A 292 -20.92 -23.96 -1.69
C ILE A 292 -21.08 -23.70 -3.18
N MET A 293 -20.68 -22.52 -3.66
CA MET A 293 -20.75 -22.17 -5.08
C MET A 293 -19.92 -23.14 -5.95
N ILE A 294 -18.72 -23.52 -5.51
CA ILE A 294 -17.90 -24.52 -6.22
C ILE A 294 -18.55 -25.91 -6.13
N ALA A 295 -19.11 -26.28 -4.98
CA ALA A 295 -19.77 -27.57 -4.76
C ALA A 295 -21.06 -27.73 -5.58
N LEU A 296 -21.77 -26.64 -5.91
CA LEU A 296 -22.88 -26.63 -6.87
C LEU A 296 -22.43 -27.01 -8.29
N ALA A 297 -21.17 -26.73 -8.66
CA ALA A 297 -20.61 -27.08 -9.95
C ALA A 297 -20.00 -28.50 -9.95
N ASP A 298 -19.15 -28.82 -8.96
CA ASP A 298 -18.57 -30.14 -8.75
C ASP A 298 -18.20 -30.35 -7.27
N PHE A 299 -18.94 -31.22 -6.60
CA PHE A 299 -18.71 -31.55 -5.19
C PHE A 299 -17.33 -32.19 -4.94
N ASN A 300 -16.83 -33.01 -5.86
CA ASN A 300 -15.54 -33.70 -5.69
C ASN A 300 -14.36 -32.72 -5.81
N LEU A 301 -14.55 -31.65 -6.57
CA LEU A 301 -13.57 -30.57 -6.66
C LEU A 301 -13.53 -29.76 -5.35
N ALA A 302 -14.71 -29.43 -4.82
CA ALA A 302 -14.85 -28.67 -3.58
C ALA A 302 -14.36 -29.44 -2.35
N GLU A 303 -14.68 -30.74 -2.25
CA GLU A 303 -14.31 -31.60 -1.11
C GLU A 303 -12.80 -31.67 -0.88
N LYS A 304 -11.97 -31.40 -1.89
CA LYS A 304 -10.51 -31.32 -1.73
C LYS A 304 -10.05 -30.07 -0.97
N GLU A 305 -10.87 -29.03 -0.88
CA GLU A 305 -10.53 -27.77 -0.19
C GLU A 305 -10.83 -27.83 1.33
N LEU A 306 -11.70 -28.74 1.79
CA LEU A 306 -12.16 -28.85 3.17
C LEU A 306 -12.27 -30.31 3.64
N ASP A 307 -11.58 -30.66 4.73
CA ASP A 307 -11.72 -31.95 5.40
C ASP A 307 -13.07 -31.99 6.15
N LEU A 308 -14.10 -32.53 5.50
CA LEU A 308 -15.47 -32.59 6.02
C LEU A 308 -15.80 -33.96 6.64
N SER A 309 -16.51 -33.95 7.77
CA SER A 309 -17.09 -35.16 8.37
C SER A 309 -18.22 -35.72 7.50
N SER A 310 -18.57 -37.01 7.70
CA SER A 310 -19.70 -37.63 6.98
C SER A 310 -21.03 -36.90 7.24
N GLU A 311 -21.21 -36.35 8.43
CA GLU A 311 -22.41 -35.59 8.81
C GLU A 311 -22.43 -34.21 8.12
N GLN A 312 -21.31 -33.49 8.12
CA GLN A 312 -21.20 -32.19 7.43
C GLN A 312 -21.45 -32.33 5.93
N LYS A 313 -20.92 -33.39 5.29
CA LYS A 313 -21.18 -33.67 3.87
C LYS A 313 -22.67 -33.84 3.57
N LYS A 314 -23.42 -34.48 4.48
CA LYS A 314 -24.86 -34.65 4.33
C LYS A 314 -25.59 -33.32 4.45
N GLN A 315 -25.26 -32.51 5.46
CA GLN A 315 -25.86 -31.18 5.64
C GLN A 315 -25.55 -30.23 4.48
N ILE A 316 -24.34 -30.30 3.92
CA ILE A 316 -23.98 -29.52 2.72
C ILE A 316 -24.80 -29.99 1.51
N LYS A 317 -24.99 -31.29 1.31
CA LYS A 317 -25.84 -31.79 0.22
C LYS A 317 -27.28 -31.30 0.34
N ASP A 318 -27.84 -31.31 1.55
CA ASP A 318 -29.18 -30.75 1.79
C ASP A 318 -29.27 -29.25 1.44
N ILE A 319 -28.20 -28.49 1.70
CA ILE A 319 -28.06 -27.08 1.28
C ILE A 319 -28.02 -26.97 -0.24
N LEU A 320 -27.17 -27.76 -0.91
CA LEU A 320 -26.99 -27.73 -2.37
C LEU A 320 -28.26 -28.10 -3.14
N GLU A 321 -29.15 -28.91 -2.56
CA GLU A 321 -30.45 -29.24 -3.15
C GLU A 321 -31.46 -28.09 -3.08
N LYS A 322 -31.29 -27.16 -2.13
CA LYS A 322 -32.23 -26.07 -1.86
C LYS A 322 -31.83 -24.72 -2.48
N ILE A 323 -30.54 -24.52 -2.74
CA ILE A 323 -30.03 -23.24 -3.27
C ILE A 323 -29.72 -23.36 -4.76
N SER A 324 -30.21 -22.41 -5.55
CA SER A 324 -29.84 -22.33 -6.96
C SER A 324 -28.45 -21.67 -7.15
N PRO A 325 -27.75 -21.94 -8.27
CA PRO A 325 -26.49 -21.25 -8.58
C PRO A 325 -26.62 -19.72 -8.61
N GLN A 326 -27.76 -19.19 -9.05
CA GLN A 326 -28.03 -17.75 -9.09
C GLN A 326 -28.17 -17.17 -7.68
N GLU A 327 -28.96 -17.82 -6.82
CA GLU A 327 -29.12 -17.44 -5.41
C GLU A 327 -27.77 -17.50 -4.67
N SER A 328 -26.95 -18.52 -4.91
CA SER A 328 -25.62 -18.63 -4.30
C SER A 328 -24.72 -17.45 -4.66
N ILE A 329 -24.78 -16.93 -5.89
CA ILE A 329 -24.01 -15.78 -6.32
C ILE A 329 -24.52 -14.50 -5.65
N VAL A 330 -25.84 -14.29 -5.65
CA VAL A 330 -26.46 -13.11 -5.02
C VAL A 330 -26.15 -13.05 -3.52
N LEU A 331 -26.23 -14.20 -2.82
CA LEU A 331 -25.89 -14.28 -1.40
C LEU A 331 -24.40 -14.01 -1.16
N LEU A 332 -23.51 -14.54 -1.99
CA LEU A 332 -22.07 -14.31 -1.90
C LEU A 332 -21.71 -12.84 -2.13
N ASP A 333 -22.28 -12.20 -3.15
CA ASP A 333 -22.07 -10.77 -3.44
C ASP A 333 -22.56 -9.89 -2.28
N LEU A 334 -23.72 -10.23 -1.71
CA LEU A 334 -24.25 -9.53 -0.54
C LEU A 334 -23.33 -9.71 0.68
N ALA A 335 -22.82 -10.91 0.92
CA ALA A 335 -21.85 -11.19 1.99
C ALA A 335 -20.55 -10.40 1.83
N ILE A 336 -19.97 -10.38 0.63
CA ILE A 336 -18.76 -9.61 0.32
C ILE A 336 -18.99 -8.12 0.58
N LYS A 337 -20.11 -7.58 0.09
CA LYS A 337 -20.48 -6.18 0.31
C LYS A 337 -20.55 -5.84 1.80
N ARG A 338 -21.27 -6.65 2.59
CA ARG A 338 -21.46 -6.41 4.02
C ARG A 338 -20.18 -6.58 4.82
N ASN A 339 -19.32 -7.53 4.46
CA ASN A 339 -18.02 -7.72 5.12
C ASN A 339 -17.13 -6.46 5.04
N HIS A 340 -17.12 -5.77 3.90
CA HIS A 340 -16.38 -4.51 3.77
C HIS A 340 -16.91 -3.40 4.69
N GLU A 341 -18.21 -3.41 5.01
CA GLU A 341 -18.85 -2.43 5.88
C GLU A 341 -18.63 -2.73 7.37
N ILE A 342 -18.34 -3.98 7.78
CA ILE A 342 -18.15 -4.36 9.20
C ILE A 342 -17.05 -3.54 9.88
N LYS A 343 -15.92 -3.31 9.18
CA LYS A 343 -14.75 -2.62 9.77
C LYS A 343 -14.99 -1.12 9.97
N THR A 344 -15.96 -0.53 9.26
CA THR A 344 -16.27 0.91 9.31
C THR A 344 -17.60 1.21 9.97
N ALA A 345 -18.42 0.20 10.27
CA ALA A 345 -19.72 0.35 10.90
C ALA A 345 -19.60 0.80 12.36
N VAL A 346 -20.53 1.65 12.79
CA VAL A 346 -20.67 2.08 14.20
C VAL A 346 -20.97 0.88 15.10
N LEU A 347 -21.78 -0.06 14.62
CA LEU A 347 -22.09 -1.32 15.27
C LEU A 347 -21.60 -2.47 14.37
N PRO A 348 -20.59 -3.26 14.79
CA PRO A 348 -20.03 -4.32 13.96
C PRO A 348 -21.02 -5.40 13.52
N GLN A 349 -22.11 -5.61 14.27
CA GLN A 349 -23.16 -6.57 13.92
C GLN A 349 -24.14 -6.10 12.85
N LEU A 350 -24.30 -4.78 12.69
CA LEU A 350 -25.33 -4.21 11.84
C LEU A 350 -25.21 -4.68 10.37
N PRO A 351 -24.02 -4.75 9.74
CA PRO A 351 -23.93 -5.24 8.36
C PRO A 351 -24.38 -6.70 8.18
N LEU A 352 -24.16 -7.57 9.16
CA LEU A 352 -24.64 -8.96 9.11
C LEU A 352 -26.15 -9.04 9.35
N GLU A 353 -26.70 -8.22 10.24
CA GLU A 353 -28.15 -8.12 10.43
C GLU A 353 -28.83 -7.60 9.14
N MET A 354 -28.22 -6.61 8.48
CA MET A 354 -28.68 -6.12 7.17
C MET A 354 -28.61 -7.20 6.09
N LEU A 355 -27.56 -8.02 6.07
CA LEU A 355 -27.46 -9.18 5.17
C LEU A 355 -28.67 -10.09 5.33
N VAL A 356 -28.97 -10.49 6.57
CA VAL A 356 -30.09 -11.37 6.90
C VAL A 356 -31.41 -10.75 6.44
N VAL A 357 -31.67 -9.49 6.81
CA VAL A 357 -32.93 -8.81 6.50
C VAL A 357 -33.13 -8.66 4.99
N GLU A 358 -32.09 -8.27 4.25
CA GLU A 358 -32.16 -8.09 2.79
C GLU A 358 -32.32 -9.42 2.06
N TRP A 359 -31.58 -10.45 2.47
CA TRP A 359 -31.66 -11.78 1.87
C TRP A 359 -33.03 -12.45 2.11
N CYS A 360 -33.57 -12.32 3.32
CA CYS A 360 -34.87 -12.89 3.67
C CYS A 360 -36.06 -12.13 3.05
N ASN A 361 -35.90 -10.83 2.72
CA ASN A 361 -36.96 -9.97 2.18
C ASN A 361 -36.83 -9.65 0.69
N GLU A 362 -36.47 -10.62 -0.16
CA GLU A 362 -36.26 -10.49 -1.61
C GLU A 362 -37.39 -9.81 -2.43
N LYS A 363 -38.53 -9.47 -1.83
CA LYS A 363 -39.53 -8.56 -2.42
C LYS A 363 -39.00 -7.15 -2.68
N ILE A 364 -37.90 -6.71 -2.06
CA ILE A 364 -37.37 -5.35 -2.18
C ILE A 364 -36.50 -5.14 -3.45
N SER A 365 -35.98 -6.21 -4.05
CA SER A 365 -35.07 -6.12 -5.21
C SER A 365 -35.79 -6.11 -6.55
N GLN A 366 -37.02 -6.63 -6.65
CA GLN A 366 -37.80 -6.61 -7.90
C GLN A 366 -38.60 -5.31 -8.10
N SER A 367 -38.74 -4.44 -7.09
CA SER A 367 -39.50 -3.19 -7.20
C SER A 367 -38.67 -1.99 -7.68
N LYS A 368 -37.34 -2.11 -7.82
CA LYS A 368 -36.47 -0.99 -8.24
C LYS A 368 -36.16 -0.94 -9.75
N GLU A 369 -36.56 -1.94 -10.54
CA GLU A 369 -36.39 -1.90 -11.99
C GLU A 369 -37.60 -1.33 -12.77
N ASN A 370 -38.73 -1.04 -12.11
CA ASN A 370 -39.96 -0.58 -12.76
C ASN A 370 -40.46 0.81 -12.30
N THR A 371 -39.56 1.74 -12.01
CA THR A 371 -39.91 3.17 -11.85
C THR A 371 -38.88 4.07 -12.51
N SER A 372 -38.84 4.02 -13.84
CA SER A 372 -38.34 5.11 -14.68
C SER A 372 -39.19 5.21 -15.94
N SER A 373 -40.48 5.47 -15.75
CA SER A 373 -41.34 6.05 -16.78
C SER A 373 -42.56 6.72 -16.14
N VAL A 374 -42.94 7.84 -16.76
CA VAL A 374 -44.15 8.65 -16.56
C VAL A 374 -44.04 9.86 -15.62
N THR A 375 -43.47 10.92 -16.19
CA THR A 375 -44.03 12.28 -16.35
C THR A 375 -45.11 12.77 -15.38
N THR A 376 -44.81 13.91 -14.73
CA THR A 376 -45.79 14.95 -14.39
C THR A 376 -45.63 16.12 -15.36
N ASN A 377 -46.65 16.36 -16.19
CA ASN A 377 -47.30 17.66 -16.31
C ASN A 377 -48.49 17.51 -17.27
N GLU A 378 -49.68 17.58 -16.68
CA GLU A 378 -50.96 17.55 -17.35
C GLU A 378 -51.57 18.96 -17.38
N VAL A 379 -52.35 19.20 -18.44
CA VAL A 379 -53.40 20.21 -18.65
C VAL A 379 -52.97 21.61 -19.12
N ILE A 380 -53.27 21.96 -20.38
CA ILE A 380 -54.46 22.72 -20.84
C ILE A 380 -54.51 22.74 -22.39
N GLU A 381 -55.66 22.35 -22.93
CA GLU A 381 -56.04 22.38 -24.35
C GLU A 381 -56.20 23.81 -24.91
N ALA A 382 -55.80 24.03 -26.17
CA ALA A 382 -56.48 24.97 -27.08
C ALA A 382 -56.13 24.69 -28.55
N ASN A 383 -57.18 24.42 -29.34
CA ASN A 383 -57.21 24.29 -30.79
C ASN A 383 -56.76 25.57 -31.53
N ASN A 384 -55.94 25.43 -32.59
CA ASN A 384 -56.27 25.91 -33.95
C ASN A 384 -55.14 25.65 -34.98
N ASN A 385 -55.42 24.73 -35.92
CA ASN A 385 -55.21 24.79 -37.37
C ASN A 385 -54.18 25.80 -37.96
N LYS A 386 -53.15 25.31 -38.69
CA LYS A 386 -53.17 25.13 -40.17
C LYS A 386 -51.79 24.75 -40.79
N ILE A 387 -51.86 23.78 -41.72
CA ILE A 387 -51.06 23.55 -42.95
C ILE A 387 -49.77 22.68 -42.84
N LEU A 388 -49.93 21.43 -43.29
CA LEU A 388 -48.95 20.54 -43.95
C LEU A 388 -49.00 20.79 -45.49
N PRO A 389 -48.24 20.10 -46.37
CA PRO A 389 -46.86 19.57 -46.29
C PRO A 389 -46.11 19.73 -47.64
N THR A 390 -44.81 19.39 -47.73
CA THR A 390 -44.34 18.53 -48.84
C THR A 390 -43.06 17.79 -48.46
N GLU A 391 -43.15 16.46 -48.55
CA GLU A 391 -42.06 15.50 -48.41
C GLU A 391 -41.23 15.41 -49.70
N THR A 392 -39.95 15.03 -49.61
CA THR A 392 -39.45 13.96 -50.49
C THR A 392 -38.26 13.23 -49.84
N LYS A 393 -38.41 11.90 -49.76
CA LYS A 393 -37.39 10.89 -49.40
C LYS A 393 -36.34 10.73 -50.51
N ILE A 394 -35.20 10.11 -50.20
CA ILE A 394 -34.67 8.85 -50.79
C ILE A 394 -33.25 8.57 -50.22
N THR A 395 -33.08 7.40 -49.61
CA THR A 395 -31.82 6.65 -49.30
C THR A 395 -31.36 5.81 -50.52
N PRO A 396 -30.30 4.96 -50.53
CA PRO A 396 -28.97 4.91 -49.87
C PRO A 396 -27.83 4.49 -50.86
N ILE A 397 -26.52 4.72 -50.58
CA ILE A 397 -25.42 4.01 -51.28
C ILE A 397 -24.20 3.75 -50.35
N LYS A 398 -23.67 2.51 -50.37
CA LYS A 398 -22.43 1.97 -49.75
C LYS A 398 -21.15 2.55 -50.40
N VAL A 399 -19.98 2.46 -49.73
CA VAL A 399 -18.68 1.96 -50.27
C VAL A 399 -17.57 2.05 -49.21
N ALA A 400 -16.62 1.13 -49.32
CA ALA A 400 -15.48 0.81 -48.46
C ALA A 400 -14.20 1.65 -48.69
N GLU A 401 -13.22 1.38 -47.81
CA GLU A 401 -11.79 1.77 -47.70
C GLU A 401 -11.01 2.21 -48.97
N LYS A 402 -10.12 3.21 -48.81
CA LYS A 402 -8.64 3.07 -48.95
C LYS A 402 -7.84 4.38 -48.72
N THR A 403 -6.67 4.17 -48.12
CA THR A 403 -5.40 4.94 -48.04
C THR A 403 -4.98 5.77 -49.25
N ILE A 404 -4.27 6.90 -49.01
CA ILE A 404 -3.14 7.40 -49.85
C ILE A 404 -2.08 8.12 -48.98
N GLU A 405 -0.80 7.77 -49.22
CA GLU A 405 0.44 8.42 -48.82
C GLU A 405 0.96 9.45 -49.86
N ASN A 406 1.73 10.43 -49.36
CA ASN A 406 3.01 11.00 -49.85
C ASN A 406 3.19 12.02 -51.03
N ILE A 407 3.77 13.18 -50.63
CA ILE A 407 5.00 13.94 -51.06
C ILE A 407 5.10 14.53 -52.50
N PRO A 408 5.71 15.72 -52.65
CA PRO A 408 7.05 15.79 -53.27
C PRO A 408 8.10 16.65 -52.51
N GLN A 409 9.37 16.18 -52.59
CA GLN A 409 10.64 16.84 -52.20
C GLN A 409 11.07 17.90 -53.25
N ILE A 410 12.03 18.80 -52.98
CA ILE A 410 13.46 18.66 -53.33
C ILE A 410 14.30 19.79 -52.69
N SER A 411 15.40 19.38 -52.00
CA SER A 411 16.79 19.90 -51.81
C SER A 411 17.14 21.39 -52.03
N GLU A 412 18.18 22.03 -51.45
CA GLU A 412 19.39 21.66 -50.68
C GLU A 412 20.07 22.99 -50.22
N LEU A 413 20.83 22.96 -49.12
CA LEU A 413 22.09 23.71 -48.81
C LEU A 413 22.22 24.16 -47.33
N THR A 414 22.93 23.33 -46.57
CA THR A 414 24.01 23.64 -45.61
C THR A 414 24.05 25.01 -44.90
N LYS A 415 24.03 25.02 -43.55
CA LYS A 415 25.19 25.30 -42.65
C LYS A 415 24.77 25.51 -41.18
N LYS A 416 25.55 24.83 -40.31
CA LYS A 416 25.99 25.18 -38.94
C LYS A 416 25.02 25.14 -37.76
N GLU A 417 25.47 24.36 -36.80
CA GLU A 417 25.10 24.25 -35.39
C GLU A 417 25.29 25.59 -34.66
N GLU A 418 24.35 25.94 -33.77
CA GLU A 418 24.61 26.78 -32.60
C GLU A 418 23.88 26.21 -31.38
N GLU A 419 24.68 25.95 -30.34
CA GLU A 419 24.31 25.66 -28.96
C GLU A 419 23.66 26.88 -28.30
N ILE A 420 22.59 26.68 -27.52
CA ILE A 420 22.12 27.68 -26.56
C ILE A 420 22.67 27.31 -25.19
N VAL A 421 23.80 27.92 -24.86
CA VAL A 421 24.45 27.93 -23.55
C VAL A 421 23.74 28.95 -22.65
N LEU A 422 23.25 28.52 -21.48
CA LEU A 422 22.88 29.41 -20.38
C LEU A 422 24.16 29.91 -19.68
N PRO A 423 24.41 31.22 -19.59
CA PRO A 423 25.63 31.73 -19.00
C PRO A 423 25.53 31.89 -17.48
N THR A 424 26.51 31.31 -16.77
CA THR A 424 27.01 31.75 -15.47
C THR A 424 28.03 32.87 -15.67
N ASN A 425 27.74 34.08 -15.20
CA ASN A 425 28.58 34.80 -14.22
C ASN A 425 28.06 36.22 -14.00
N ILE A 426 27.85 36.49 -12.71
CA ILE A 426 27.68 37.82 -12.11
C ILE A 426 29.08 38.39 -11.92
N VAL A 427 29.38 39.52 -12.57
CA VAL A 427 30.28 40.55 -12.02
C VAL A 427 29.65 41.91 -12.33
N GLU A 428 29.32 42.59 -11.23
CA GLU A 428 29.34 44.03 -10.98
C GLU A 428 29.45 44.97 -12.19
N GLU A 429 28.40 45.76 -12.44
CA GLU A 429 28.49 47.19 -12.15
C GLU A 429 27.10 47.85 -12.12
N SER A 430 27.03 48.83 -11.23
CA SER A 430 25.90 49.63 -10.81
C SER A 430 25.04 50.22 -11.94
N THR A 431 23.71 50.10 -11.80
CA THR A 431 22.78 51.18 -12.11
C THR A 431 21.59 51.13 -11.16
N GLN A 432 21.33 52.27 -10.54
CA GLN A 432 20.43 52.48 -9.41
C GLN A 432 18.96 52.25 -9.81
N ALA A 433 18.29 51.30 -9.17
CA ALA A 433 16.84 51.18 -9.16
C ALA A 433 16.28 51.77 -7.85
N LYS A 434 15.33 52.67 -8.01
CA LYS A 434 14.75 53.58 -7.00
C LYS A 434 14.27 52.84 -5.75
N GLN A 435 14.87 53.16 -4.61
CA GLN A 435 14.24 52.93 -3.30
C GLN A 435 13.00 53.81 -3.20
N SER A 436 11.83 53.19 -3.31
CA SER A 436 10.59 53.73 -2.76
C SER A 436 10.68 53.62 -1.24
N ASN A 437 11.17 54.67 -0.56
CA ASN A 437 11.06 54.84 0.89
C ASN A 437 9.59 55.10 1.28
N LYS A 438 8.74 54.08 1.13
CA LYS A 438 7.46 54.01 1.83
C LYS A 438 7.59 52.94 2.92
N PRO A 439 7.38 53.27 4.20
CA PRO A 439 7.40 52.27 5.26
C PRO A 439 6.32 51.23 4.98
N LEU A 440 6.63 49.95 5.22
CA LEU A 440 5.66 48.85 5.12
C LEU A 440 4.53 49.12 6.13
N SER A 441 3.42 49.69 5.67
CA SER A 441 2.24 49.91 6.50
C SER A 441 1.40 48.64 6.54
N LYS A 442 0.87 48.32 7.73
CA LYS A 442 -0.07 47.21 7.94
C LYS A 442 -1.22 47.21 6.92
N GLU A 443 -1.73 48.40 6.58
CA GLU A 443 -2.77 48.62 5.57
C GLU A 443 -2.38 48.15 4.16
N LEU A 444 -1.10 48.28 3.77
CA LEU A 444 -0.61 47.84 2.46
C LEU A 444 -0.59 46.31 2.36
N VAL A 445 -0.22 45.63 3.45
CA VAL A 445 -0.17 44.16 3.53
C VAL A 445 -1.58 43.59 3.59
N GLU A 446 -2.49 44.19 4.37
CA GLU A 446 -3.90 43.79 4.44
C GLU A 446 -4.61 43.93 3.07
N LYS A 447 -4.34 45.01 2.34
CA LYS A 447 -4.92 45.23 1.00
C LYS A 447 -4.48 44.18 -0.03
N ASN A 448 -3.25 43.69 0.09
CA ASN A 448 -2.69 42.68 -0.81
C ASN A 448 -2.85 41.24 -0.29
N TRP A 449 -3.42 41.06 0.90
CA TRP A 449 -3.56 39.76 1.56
C TRP A 449 -4.35 38.75 0.72
N SER A 450 -5.46 39.18 0.10
CA SER A 450 -6.26 38.33 -0.77
C SER A 450 -5.47 37.83 -1.99
N SER A 451 -4.59 38.68 -2.54
CA SER A 451 -3.75 38.33 -3.69
C SER A 451 -2.63 37.36 -3.28
N ILE A 452 -2.05 37.56 -2.10
CA ILE A 452 -1.03 36.68 -1.52
C ILE A 452 -1.60 35.28 -1.30
N ILE A 453 -2.77 35.18 -0.64
CA ILE A 453 -3.44 33.90 -0.36
C ILE A 453 -3.78 33.17 -1.67
N LYS A 454 -4.22 33.89 -2.71
CA LYS A 454 -4.56 33.31 -4.02
C LYS A 454 -3.33 32.80 -4.76
N SER A 455 -2.20 33.51 -4.67
CA SER A 455 -0.93 33.06 -5.25
C SER A 455 -0.40 31.81 -4.55
N LEU A 456 -0.54 31.76 -3.22
CA LEU A 456 -0.14 30.61 -2.41
C LEU A 456 -1.01 29.36 -2.64
N GLU A 457 -2.30 29.53 -2.95
CA GLU A 457 -3.21 28.43 -3.27
C GLU A 457 -2.79 27.62 -4.49
N ALA A 458 -2.13 28.26 -5.47
CA ALA A 458 -1.63 27.59 -6.67
C ALA A 458 -0.35 26.77 -6.42
N GLU A 459 0.51 27.20 -5.49
CA GLU A 459 1.83 26.60 -5.27
C GLU A 459 1.91 25.70 -4.03
N ALA A 460 1.12 25.97 -2.99
CA ALA A 460 1.16 25.23 -1.73
C ALA A 460 -0.19 25.24 -0.97
N PRO A 461 -1.16 24.40 -1.36
CA PRO A 461 -2.50 24.36 -0.78
C PRO A 461 -2.54 24.15 0.74
N SER A 462 -1.60 23.37 1.29
CA SER A 462 -1.49 23.07 2.72
C SER A 462 -1.04 24.27 3.56
N MET A 463 -0.30 25.23 2.99
CA MET A 463 0.17 26.44 3.67
C MET A 463 -0.86 27.56 3.60
N THR A 464 -1.65 27.60 2.53
CA THR A 464 -2.77 28.53 2.36
C THR A 464 -3.79 28.41 3.49
N PHE A 465 -4.07 27.18 3.96
CA PHE A 465 -4.94 26.96 5.11
C PHE A 465 -4.40 27.63 6.38
N ILE A 466 -3.11 27.46 6.65
CA ILE A 466 -2.46 28.02 7.85
C ILE A 466 -2.42 29.54 7.78
N LEU A 467 -2.10 30.12 6.63
CA LEU A 467 -2.09 31.57 6.43
C LEU A 467 -3.50 32.18 6.47
N LYS A 468 -4.55 31.49 6.01
CA LYS A 468 -5.95 31.94 6.18
C LYS A 468 -6.35 32.06 7.65
N MET A 469 -5.75 31.26 8.54
CA MET A 469 -5.98 31.33 9.99
C MET A 469 -5.02 32.28 10.73
N ALA A 470 -3.98 32.77 10.05
CA ALA A 470 -3.02 33.70 10.63
C ALA A 470 -3.58 35.13 10.63
N LYS A 471 -3.27 35.90 11.67
CA LYS A 471 -3.56 37.35 11.71
C LYS A 471 -2.26 38.14 11.59
N ILE A 472 -2.33 39.31 10.96
CA ILE A 472 -1.20 40.24 10.89
C ILE A 472 -1.23 41.09 12.17
N GLU A 473 -0.24 40.92 13.03
CA GLU A 473 -0.15 41.66 14.29
C GLU A 473 0.52 43.01 14.07
N GLU A 474 1.75 43.00 13.57
CA GLU A 474 2.57 44.19 13.38
C GLU A 474 3.45 44.07 12.13
N THR A 475 3.78 45.23 11.54
CA THR A 475 4.77 45.35 10.45
C THR A 475 5.88 46.27 10.92
N LYS A 476 7.11 45.73 11.08
CA LYS A 476 8.31 46.51 11.43
C LYS A 476 9.30 46.47 10.27
N ASP A 477 9.66 47.65 9.77
CA ASP A 477 10.57 47.86 8.63
C ASP A 477 10.14 47.08 7.37
N ASN A 478 10.68 45.87 7.21
CA ASN A 478 10.44 44.96 6.09
C ASN A 478 10.06 43.55 6.58
N THR A 479 9.63 43.45 7.84
CA THR A 479 9.25 42.19 8.50
C THR A 479 7.76 42.22 8.83
N VAL A 480 7.05 41.20 8.38
CA VAL A 480 5.64 40.96 8.72
C VAL A 480 5.57 39.98 9.88
N VAL A 481 4.95 40.38 10.99
CA VAL A 481 4.71 39.52 12.15
C VAL A 481 3.30 38.93 12.05
N LEU A 482 3.24 37.60 11.90
CA LEU A 482 2.01 36.83 11.82
C LEU A 482 1.75 36.11 13.15
N SER A 483 0.51 36.12 13.63
CA SER A 483 0.11 35.35 14.80
C SER A 483 -0.71 34.12 14.40
N VAL A 484 -0.41 32.98 14.99
CA VAL A 484 -1.16 31.72 14.83
C VAL A 484 -1.60 31.18 16.18
N GLY A 485 -2.74 30.47 16.21
CA GLY A 485 -3.33 29.95 17.45
C GLY A 485 -2.78 28.59 17.93
N TYR A 486 -1.83 27.98 17.19
CA TYR A 486 -1.28 26.66 17.51
C TYR A 486 0.22 26.59 17.24
N SER A 487 0.98 26.00 18.15
CA SER A 487 2.45 25.81 18.04
C SER A 487 2.87 25.07 16.76
N PHE A 488 2.12 24.05 16.35
CA PHE A 488 2.37 23.30 15.11
C PHE A 488 2.27 24.17 13.83
N HIS A 489 1.35 25.14 13.80
CA HIS A 489 1.23 26.08 12.68
C HIS A 489 2.46 26.99 12.56
N LYS A 490 3.02 27.39 13.69
CA LYS A 490 4.24 28.20 13.76
C LYS A 490 5.45 27.41 13.25
N GLU A 491 5.63 26.17 13.69
CA GLU A 491 6.74 25.31 13.24
C GLU A 491 6.70 25.11 11.72
N LYS A 492 5.52 24.85 11.18
CA LYS A 492 5.33 24.60 9.75
C LYS A 492 5.53 25.85 8.88
N LEU A 493 5.17 27.04 9.37
CA LEU A 493 5.45 28.31 8.68
C LEU A 493 6.92 28.73 8.77
N LEU A 494 7.62 28.33 9.84
CA LEU A 494 9.04 28.65 10.05
C LEU A 494 10.01 27.63 9.42
N GLU A 495 9.52 26.50 8.91
CA GLU A 495 10.31 25.55 8.13
C GLU A 495 11.02 26.27 6.97
N ASN A 496 12.33 26.06 6.81
CA ASN A 496 13.18 26.88 5.91
C ASN A 496 12.64 26.96 4.46
N THR A 497 12.12 25.85 3.94
CA THR A 497 11.53 25.76 2.61
C THR A 497 10.23 26.54 2.49
N SER A 498 9.35 26.43 3.48
CA SER A 498 8.07 27.12 3.58
C SER A 498 8.27 28.63 3.77
N LYS A 499 9.14 29.02 4.70
CA LYS A 499 9.44 30.41 5.00
C LYS A 499 9.97 31.16 3.77
N GLN A 500 10.95 30.60 3.06
CA GLN A 500 11.51 31.22 1.86
C GLN A 500 10.46 31.42 0.76
N ARG A 501 9.55 30.45 0.58
CA ARG A 501 8.48 30.55 -0.42
C ARG A 501 7.50 31.66 -0.09
N ILE A 502 7.06 31.75 1.17
CA ILE A 502 6.14 32.79 1.60
C ILE A 502 6.82 34.17 1.50
N GLU A 503 8.09 34.29 1.93
CA GLU A 503 8.86 35.53 1.79
C GLU A 503 9.03 35.98 0.32
N ASN A 504 9.23 35.04 -0.62
CA ASN A 504 9.32 35.33 -2.05
C ASN A 504 7.98 35.84 -2.61
N ILE A 505 6.86 35.17 -2.29
CA ILE A 505 5.52 35.58 -2.75
C ILE A 505 5.15 36.96 -2.18
N PHE A 506 5.43 37.20 -0.90
CA PHE A 506 5.24 38.53 -0.30
C PHE A 506 6.09 39.58 -1.00
N SER A 507 7.35 39.25 -1.31
CA SER A 507 8.27 40.17 -1.97
C SER A 507 7.86 40.50 -3.41
N GLU A 508 7.34 39.54 -4.14
CA GLU A 508 6.86 39.71 -5.52
C GLU A 508 5.60 40.60 -5.59
N ILE A 509 4.64 40.37 -4.68
CA ILE A 509 3.37 41.10 -4.69
C ILE A 509 3.51 42.52 -4.13
N ILE A 510 4.34 42.72 -3.11
CA ILE A 510 4.52 44.03 -2.47
C ILE A 510 5.66 44.84 -3.12
N GLY A 511 6.52 44.20 -3.91
CA GLY A 511 7.59 44.85 -4.67
C GLY A 511 8.78 45.30 -3.82
N GLN A 512 8.93 44.74 -2.62
CA GLN A 512 10.04 44.99 -1.69
C GLN A 512 10.40 43.70 -0.95
N LYS A 513 11.66 43.54 -0.50
CA LYS A 513 12.15 42.29 0.09
C LYS A 513 11.62 42.03 1.51
N ILE A 514 10.59 41.20 1.66
CA ILE A 514 9.92 40.99 2.95
C ILE A 514 10.47 39.78 3.69
N LYS A 515 10.58 39.90 5.01
CA LYS A 515 10.84 38.80 5.95
C LYS A 515 9.60 38.48 6.76
N ILE A 516 9.48 37.22 7.19
CA ILE A 516 8.32 36.77 7.97
C ILE A 516 8.76 36.24 9.33
N GLU A 517 8.09 36.73 10.36
CA GLU A 517 8.16 36.23 11.73
C GLU A 517 6.78 35.72 12.16
N VAL A 518 6.77 34.62 12.91
CA VAL A 518 5.52 33.99 13.35
C VAL A 518 5.52 33.86 14.87
N ILE A 519 4.50 34.39 15.51
CA ILE A 519 4.27 34.33 16.96
C ILE A 519 3.02 33.48 17.26
N GLU A 520 2.97 32.94 18.47
CA GLU A 520 1.85 32.14 18.96
C GLU A 520 1.01 32.98 19.92
N ILE A 521 -0.31 32.97 19.77
CA ILE A 521 -1.21 33.65 20.71
C ILE A 521 -1.51 32.69 21.86
N THR A 522 -0.95 32.94 23.05
CA THR A 522 -1.41 32.28 24.28
C THR A 522 -2.54 33.11 24.87
N ASP A 523 -3.79 32.74 24.60
CA ASP A 523 -4.94 33.37 25.26
C ASP A 523 -4.91 33.07 26.76
N ASN A 524 -4.70 34.13 27.55
CA ASN A 524 -4.57 34.07 28.99
C ASN A 524 -5.88 34.54 29.65
N ALA A 525 -6.87 33.65 29.78
CA ALA A 525 -7.98 33.75 30.74
C ALA A 525 -8.77 32.43 30.88
N ASN A 526 -8.58 31.76 32.03
CA ASN A 526 -9.47 30.76 32.65
C ASN A 526 -9.78 29.44 31.89
N LYS A 527 -8.97 28.40 32.14
CA LYS A 527 -9.38 27.25 32.99
C LYS A 527 -8.22 26.31 33.31
N THR A 528 -8.18 25.96 34.58
CA THR A 528 -7.27 25.09 35.34
C THR A 528 -7.24 23.63 34.88
N THR A 529 -6.03 23.08 34.80
CA THR A 529 -5.57 21.71 35.13
C THR A 529 -6.58 20.55 35.08
N THR A 530 -6.39 19.62 34.13
CA THR A 530 -6.06 18.17 34.32
C THR A 530 -6.33 17.40 33.02
N GLY A 531 -5.38 16.57 32.56
CA GLY A 531 -5.64 15.53 31.53
C GLY A 531 -4.91 15.70 30.20
N THR A 532 -3.63 15.33 30.16
CA THR A 532 -2.81 15.26 28.94
C THR A 532 -3.26 14.09 28.05
N ASN A 533 -3.99 14.40 26.97
CA ASN A 533 -4.00 13.77 25.63
C ASN A 533 -5.34 13.95 24.88
N ALA A 534 -6.44 14.27 25.57
CA ALA A 534 -7.76 14.40 24.94
C ALA A 534 -7.98 15.74 24.21
N ASN A 535 -7.44 16.84 24.75
CA ASN A 535 -7.71 18.18 24.22
C ASN A 535 -7.09 18.40 22.82
N ASN A 536 -5.93 17.78 22.53
CA ASN A 536 -5.28 17.93 21.23
C ASN A 536 -6.09 17.30 20.07
N LEU A 537 -6.86 16.24 20.31
CA LEU A 537 -7.67 15.59 19.26
C LEU A 537 -8.98 16.34 18.99
N SER A 538 -9.60 16.85 20.06
CA SER A 538 -10.78 17.72 19.99
C SER A 538 -10.49 18.98 19.18
N ASP A 539 -9.37 19.64 19.50
CA ASP A 539 -8.99 20.90 18.84
C ASP A 539 -8.57 20.66 17.38
N LEU A 540 -7.96 19.50 17.08
CA LEU A 540 -7.61 19.08 15.72
C LEU A 540 -8.85 18.75 14.86
N ALA A 541 -9.84 18.07 15.43
CA ALA A 541 -11.08 17.76 14.75
C ALA A 541 -11.89 19.04 14.45
N ALA A 542 -11.99 19.94 15.44
CA ALA A 542 -12.69 21.21 15.29
C ALA A 542 -12.04 22.11 14.22
N ALA A 543 -10.70 22.13 14.13
CA ALA A 543 -9.97 22.84 13.08
C ALA A 543 -10.20 22.26 11.67
N LEU A 544 -10.58 20.99 11.56
CA LEU A 544 -10.90 20.31 10.31
C LEU A 544 -12.42 20.21 10.04
N GLY A 545 -13.25 20.87 10.86
CA GLY A 545 -14.72 20.86 10.71
C GLY A 545 -15.41 19.58 11.17
N GLY A 546 -14.73 18.73 11.93
CA GLY A 546 -15.25 17.52 12.55
C GLY A 546 -15.47 17.67 14.05
N GLU A 547 -16.36 16.87 14.62
CA GLU A 547 -16.63 16.82 16.06
C GLU A 547 -16.13 15.48 16.62
N VAL A 548 -15.37 15.50 17.72
CA VAL A 548 -14.95 14.27 18.40
C VAL A 548 -16.12 13.81 19.28
N LEU A 549 -16.81 12.75 18.86
CA LEU A 549 -17.76 12.06 19.73
C LEU A 549 -16.97 11.30 20.81
N SER A 550 -17.07 11.75 22.05
CA SER A 550 -16.51 11.04 23.20
C SER A 550 -17.29 9.75 23.43
N ALA A 551 -16.59 8.61 23.38
CA ALA A 551 -17.07 7.32 23.87
C ALA A 551 -16.91 7.22 25.39
#